data_AF-A0A0B7MFI3-F1
#
_entry.id   AF-A0A0B7MFI3-F1
#
_cell.length_a   1.000
_cell.length_b   1.000
_cell.length_c   1.000
_cell.angle_alpha   90.00
_cell.angle_beta   90.00
_cell.angle_gamma   90.00
#
_symmetry.space_group_name_H-M   'P 1'
#
loop_
_entity.id
_entity.type
_entity.pdbx_description
1 polymer ?
#
loop_
_entity_poly.entity_id
_entity_poly.type
_entity_poly.pdbx_seq_one_letter_code
_entity_poly.pdbx_strand_id
1 'polypeptide(L)'
;MKYWGVDRKRSRLKWRCPLYKCPDMCAQKKLCSPSSYGRVIHTKPKDDLRLFTKTPRDSKAWKIKFAKRTSVERTLKRILVDYTIERARLRAEKRWFWIASLAAVNQHLDAQVNKLGHSLFLKLGLIDKTA
;
A
#
# COMPACT_ATOMS: atom_id res chain seq x y z
N MET A 1 17.00 16.02 -6.10
CA MET A 1 17.82 15.32 -7.12
C MET A 1 16.96 15.12 -8.36
N LYS A 2 17.49 15.32 -9.57
CA LYS A 2 16.76 15.15 -10.85
C LYS A 2 17.36 14.00 -11.64
N TYR A 3 16.50 13.21 -12.29
CA TYR A 3 16.93 12.13 -13.18
C TYR A 3 17.77 12.70 -14.34
N TRP A 4 18.92 12.08 -14.60
CA TRP A 4 19.86 12.51 -15.64
C TRP A 4 20.01 11.51 -16.78
N GLY A 5 19.74 10.23 -16.55
CA GLY A 5 19.86 9.20 -17.57
C GLY A 5 20.28 7.84 -17.02
N VAL A 6 20.49 6.89 -17.91
CA VAL A 6 20.97 5.53 -17.60
C VAL A 6 22.45 5.42 -17.92
N ASP A 7 23.25 5.00 -16.95
CA ASP A 7 24.60 4.48 -17.18
C ASP A 7 24.47 3.04 -17.69
N ARG A 8 24.53 2.88 -19.02
CA ARG A 8 24.39 1.58 -19.69
C ARG A 8 25.54 0.62 -19.38
N LYS A 9 26.76 1.12 -19.18
CA LYS A 9 27.94 0.25 -18.91
C LYS A 9 27.81 -0.48 -17.58
N ARG A 10 27.17 0.17 -16.60
CA ARG A 10 27.05 -0.36 -15.24
C ARG A 10 25.61 -0.67 -14.82
N SER A 11 24.65 -0.55 -15.76
CA SER A 11 23.22 -0.76 -15.59
C SER A 11 22.61 -0.03 -14.38
N ARG A 12 22.87 1.28 -14.28
CA ARG A 12 22.41 2.13 -13.15
C ARG A 12 21.69 3.37 -13.66
N LEU A 13 20.74 3.87 -12.89
CA LEU A 13 20.13 5.18 -13.11
C LEU A 13 20.94 6.26 -12.41
N LYS A 14 21.16 7.38 -13.10
CA LYS A 14 21.94 8.51 -12.63
C LYS A 14 21.02 9.65 -12.22
N TRP A 15 21.24 10.17 -11.01
CA TRP A 15 20.52 11.30 -10.43
C TRP A 15 21.50 12.42 -10.08
N ARG A 16 21.09 13.67 -10.26
CA ARG A 16 21.96 14.84 -10.03
C ARG A 16 21.33 15.95 -9.22
N CYS A 17 22.15 16.76 -8.56
CA CYS A 17 21.74 18.04 -7.97
C CYS A 17 21.17 18.95 -9.08
N PRO A 18 19.94 19.50 -8.94
CA PRO A 18 19.34 20.39 -9.95
C PRO A 18 20.12 21.67 -10.17
N LEU A 19 20.86 22.13 -9.15
CA LEU A 19 21.63 23.37 -9.13
C LEU A 19 22.48 23.58 -10.39
N TYR A 20 23.00 22.49 -10.96
CA TYR A 20 23.95 22.54 -12.06
C TYR A 20 23.31 22.64 -13.44
N LYS A 21 22.01 22.33 -13.60
CA LYS A 21 21.30 22.46 -14.89
C LYS A 21 20.15 23.45 -14.86
N CYS A 22 19.54 23.62 -13.69
CA CYS A 22 18.48 24.57 -13.42
C CYS A 22 18.75 25.12 -12.01
N PRO A 23 19.62 26.14 -11.88
CA PRO A 23 19.99 26.69 -10.59
C PRO A 23 18.77 27.00 -9.74
N ASP A 24 17.74 27.61 -10.34
CA ASP A 24 16.54 28.08 -9.65
C ASP A 24 15.65 26.98 -9.08
N MET A 25 15.86 25.72 -9.50
CA MET A 25 15.14 24.56 -8.97
C MET A 25 15.85 23.86 -7.80
N CYS A 26 16.95 24.41 -7.29
CA CYS A 26 17.64 23.86 -6.12
C CYS A 26 17.32 24.67 -4.86
N ALA A 27 16.43 24.15 -4.01
CA ALA A 27 16.09 24.78 -2.73
C ALA A 27 17.29 24.85 -1.76
N GLN A 28 18.22 23.89 -1.83
CA GLN A 28 19.39 23.82 -0.95
C GLN A 28 20.70 24.27 -1.63
N LYS A 29 20.69 25.35 -2.42
CA LYS A 29 21.90 25.84 -3.14
C LYS A 29 23.13 25.92 -2.22
N LYS A 30 22.95 26.49 -1.03
CA LYS A 30 24.01 26.73 -0.03
C LYS A 30 24.60 25.46 0.60
N LEU A 31 23.90 24.32 0.52
CA LEU A 31 24.32 23.03 1.09
C LEU A 31 24.65 21.98 0.00
N CYS A 32 24.63 22.35 -1.29
CA CYS A 32 24.99 21.40 -2.35
C CYS A 32 26.52 21.18 -2.41
N SER A 33 26.93 20.07 -3.03
CA SER A 33 28.35 19.69 -3.14
C SER A 33 29.16 20.76 -3.89
N PRO A 34 30.42 21.02 -3.50
CA PRO A 34 31.31 21.98 -4.16
C PRO A 34 31.88 21.51 -5.51
N SER A 35 31.66 20.25 -5.89
CA SER A 35 32.14 19.71 -7.18
C SER A 35 31.48 20.43 -8.35
N SER A 36 32.24 20.87 -9.35
CA SER A 36 31.74 21.53 -10.58
C SER A 36 30.68 20.73 -11.35
N TYR A 37 30.61 19.41 -11.12
CA TYR A 37 29.64 18.50 -11.74
C TYR A 37 28.38 18.26 -10.89
N GLY A 38 28.43 18.69 -9.63
CA GLY A 38 27.43 18.49 -8.60
C GLY A 38 27.41 17.10 -7.97
N ARG A 39 26.61 16.98 -6.90
CA ARG A 39 26.37 15.67 -6.26
C ARG A 39 25.63 14.76 -7.24
N VAL A 40 26.17 13.56 -7.44
CA VAL A 40 25.57 12.51 -8.26
C VAL A 40 25.26 11.31 -7.39
N ILE A 41 24.03 10.79 -7.50
CA ILE A 41 23.61 9.55 -6.86
C ILE A 41 23.30 8.54 -7.96
N HIS A 42 23.67 7.29 -7.74
CA HIS A 42 23.33 6.19 -8.64
C HIS A 42 22.43 5.21 -7.90
N THR A 43 21.39 4.74 -8.57
CA THR A 43 20.51 3.69 -8.06
C THR A 43 20.42 2.59 -9.10
N LYS A 44 20.50 1.34 -8.70
CA LYS A 44 20.25 0.20 -9.58
C LYS A 44 18.80 -0.25 -9.43
N PRO A 45 18.19 -0.77 -10.51
CA PRO A 45 16.89 -1.42 -10.42
C PRO A 45 16.79 -2.53 -9.36
N LYS A 46 17.92 -3.14 -8.99
CA LYS A 46 18.02 -4.20 -7.98
C LYS A 46 18.09 -3.69 -6.54
N ASP A 47 18.37 -2.41 -6.30
CA ASP A 47 18.66 -1.90 -4.96
C ASP A 47 17.39 -1.84 -4.10
N ASP A 48 16.30 -1.27 -4.62
CA ASP A 48 15.00 -1.25 -3.95
C ASP A 48 13.86 -1.36 -4.96
N LEU A 49 13.06 -2.42 -4.82
CA LEU A 49 11.88 -2.66 -5.66
C LEU A 49 10.81 -1.58 -5.49
N ARG A 50 10.80 -0.86 -4.35
CA ARG A 50 9.91 0.28 -4.12
C ARG A 50 10.27 1.47 -5.00
N LEU A 51 11.55 1.63 -5.34
CA LEU A 51 12.05 2.65 -6.26
C LEU A 51 11.86 2.24 -7.72
N PHE A 52 12.02 0.95 -8.04
CA PHE A 52 11.95 0.42 -9.40
C PHE A 52 10.90 -0.69 -9.53
N THR A 53 9.64 -0.29 -9.47
CA THR A 53 8.53 -1.22 -9.67
C THR A 53 8.47 -1.68 -11.13
N LYS A 54 8.21 -2.99 -11.36
CA LYS A 54 8.02 -3.56 -12.71
C LYS A 54 7.00 -2.77 -13.54
N THR A 55 5.94 -2.31 -12.90
CA THR A 55 4.99 -1.37 -13.48
C THR A 55 5.43 0.05 -13.13
N PRO A 56 5.70 0.94 -14.10
CA PRO A 56 6.14 2.30 -13.82
C PRO A 56 5.13 3.04 -12.94
N ARG A 57 5.62 3.71 -11.89
CA ARG A 57 4.81 4.56 -11.00
C ARG A 57 4.03 5.59 -11.84
N ASP A 58 2.82 5.92 -11.41
CA ASP A 58 1.90 6.87 -12.07
C ASP A 58 1.43 6.52 -13.49
N SER A 59 1.91 5.41 -14.07
CA SER A 59 1.33 4.86 -15.31
C SER A 59 -0.13 4.45 -15.10
N LYS A 60 -0.90 4.39 -16.20
CA LYS A 60 -2.31 3.93 -16.17
C LYS A 60 -2.42 2.53 -15.54
N ALA A 61 -1.52 1.62 -15.91
CA ALA A 61 -1.48 0.27 -15.35
C ALA A 61 -1.18 0.27 -13.84
N TRP A 62 -0.25 1.11 -13.39
CA TRP A 62 0.05 1.25 -11.96
C TRP A 62 -1.14 1.80 -11.19
N LYS A 63 -1.81 2.85 -11.68
CA LYS A 63 -3.00 3.44 -11.05
C LYS A 63 -4.12 2.41 -10.88
N ILE A 64 -4.39 1.59 -11.90
CA ILE A 64 -5.39 0.52 -11.83
C ILE A 64 -5.03 -0.52 -10.76
N LYS A 65 -3.76 -0.93 -10.68
CA LYS A 65 -3.31 -1.88 -9.66
C LYS A 65 -3.34 -1.26 -8.25
N PHE A 66 -2.91 -0.02 -8.12
CA PHE A 66 -2.87 0.70 -6.85
C PHE A 66 -4.28 0.94 -6.29
N ALA A 67 -5.28 1.19 -7.14
CA ALA A 67 -6.68 1.34 -6.74
C ALA A 67 -7.25 0.10 -6.03
N LYS A 68 -6.67 -1.09 -6.24
CA LYS A 68 -7.09 -2.31 -5.51
C LYS A 68 -6.70 -2.28 -4.03
N ARG A 69 -5.72 -1.46 -3.62
CA ARG A 69 -5.35 -1.29 -2.20
C ARG A 69 -6.55 -0.92 -1.33
N THR A 70 -7.45 -0.10 -1.87
CA THR A 70 -8.64 0.38 -1.14
C THR A 70 -9.54 -0.76 -0.64
N SER A 71 -9.57 -1.92 -1.31
CA SER A 71 -10.34 -3.07 -0.81
C SER A 71 -9.70 -3.67 0.44
N VAL A 72 -8.37 -3.76 0.47
CA VAL A 72 -7.61 -4.24 1.63
C VAL A 72 -7.78 -3.28 2.81
N GLU A 73 -7.71 -1.98 2.57
CA GLU A 73 -7.89 -0.96 3.62
C GLU A 73 -9.29 -1.02 4.25
N ARG A 74 -10.33 -1.26 3.45
CA ARG A 74 -11.69 -1.45 3.98
C ARG A 74 -11.79 -2.71 4.85
N THR A 75 -11.19 -3.82 4.43
CA THR A 75 -11.11 -5.05 5.23
C THR A 75 -10.36 -4.82 6.53
N LEU A 76 -9.20 -4.15 6.49
CA LEU A 76 -8.45 -3.83 7.70
C LEU A 76 -9.24 -2.92 8.65
N LYS A 77 -9.98 -1.93 8.13
CA LYS A 77 -10.88 -1.11 8.95
C LYS A 77 -11.94 -1.97 9.65
N ARG A 78 -12.60 -2.88 8.92
CA ARG A 78 -13.60 -3.80 9.52
C ARG A 78 -12.99 -4.59 10.68
N ILE A 79 -11.83 -5.19 10.44
CA ILE A 79 -11.13 -6.04 11.41
C ILE A 79 -10.66 -5.24 12.62
N LEU A 80 -9.96 -4.13 12.41
CA LEU A 80 -9.30 -3.37 13.48
C LEU A 80 -10.29 -2.51 14.27
N VAL A 81 -11.15 -1.77 13.57
CA VAL A 81 -12.04 -0.77 14.16
C VAL A 81 -13.42 -1.36 14.45
N ASP A 82 -14.10 -1.91 13.43
CA ASP A 82 -15.51 -2.29 13.57
C ASP A 82 -15.69 -3.54 14.45
N TYR A 83 -14.78 -4.53 14.34
CA TYR A 83 -14.69 -5.66 15.28
C TYR A 83 -13.84 -5.35 16.51
N THR A 84 -13.37 -4.11 16.68
CA THR A 84 -12.69 -3.60 17.88
C THR A 84 -11.44 -4.39 18.31
N ILE A 85 -10.75 -5.02 17.36
CA ILE A 85 -9.55 -5.81 17.65
C ILE A 85 -8.47 -4.96 18.32
N GLU A 86 -8.32 -3.70 17.94
CA GLU A 86 -7.37 -2.77 18.58
C GLU A 86 -7.63 -2.61 20.09
N ARG A 87 -8.87 -2.84 20.54
CA ARG A 87 -9.28 -2.75 21.95
C ARG A 87 -9.29 -4.09 22.68
N ALA A 88 -8.99 -5.21 22.01
CA ALA A 88 -9.11 -6.56 22.59
C ALA A 88 -8.07 -6.86 23.69
N ARG A 89 -6.99 -6.06 23.82
CA ARG A 89 -5.93 -6.16 24.84
C ARG A 89 -5.46 -7.62 25.11
N LEU A 90 -5.32 -8.41 24.05
CA LEU A 90 -4.90 -9.81 24.16
C LEU A 90 -3.39 -9.90 24.40
N ARG A 91 -2.96 -10.81 25.28
CA ARG A 91 -1.54 -11.01 25.60
C ARG A 91 -0.83 -12.04 24.73
N ALA A 92 -1.56 -13.04 24.22
CA ALA A 92 -0.98 -14.16 23.50
C ALA A 92 -1.16 -14.02 21.99
N GLU A 93 -0.10 -14.24 21.22
CA GLU A 93 -0.10 -14.20 19.75
C GLU A 93 -1.16 -15.14 19.14
N LYS A 94 -1.27 -16.37 19.66
CA LYS A 94 -2.29 -17.33 19.22
C LYS A 94 -3.71 -16.79 19.37
N ARG A 95 -3.99 -15.98 20.40
CA ARG A 95 -5.32 -15.37 20.60
C ARG A 95 -5.56 -14.25 19.59
N TRP A 96 -4.54 -13.44 19.28
CA TRP A 96 -4.62 -12.43 18.22
C TRP A 96 -4.95 -13.08 16.87
N PHE A 97 -4.26 -14.17 16.52
CA PHE A 97 -4.55 -14.93 15.31
C PHE A 97 -6.01 -15.40 15.27
N TRP A 98 -6.48 -16.09 16.32
CA TRP A 98 -7.84 -16.60 16.38
C TRP A 98 -8.91 -15.51 16.25
N ILE A 99 -8.77 -14.39 16.96
CA ILE A 99 -9.76 -13.30 16.90
C ILE A 99 -9.72 -12.59 15.54
N ALA A 100 -8.54 -12.38 14.96
CA ALA A 100 -8.43 -11.80 13.61
C ALA A 100 -9.05 -12.71 12.54
N SER A 101 -8.87 -14.03 12.65
CA SER A 101 -9.51 -15.00 11.76
C SER A 101 -11.03 -14.98 11.88
N LEU A 102 -11.57 -14.94 13.10
CA LEU A 102 -13.02 -14.83 13.33
C LEU A 102 -13.58 -13.52 12.77
N ALA A 103 -12.90 -12.39 12.95
CA ALA A 103 -13.31 -11.12 12.36
C ALA A 103 -13.32 -11.16 10.82
N ALA A 104 -12.34 -11.81 10.20
CA ALA A 104 -12.32 -12.00 8.75
C ALA A 104 -13.48 -12.87 8.26
N VAL A 105 -13.80 -13.98 8.96
CA VAL A 105 -14.96 -14.82 8.65
C VAL A 105 -16.27 -14.05 8.82
N ASN A 106 -16.41 -13.30 9.92
CA ASN A 106 -17.61 -12.50 10.17
C ASN A 106 -17.81 -11.42 9.11
N GLN A 107 -16.73 -10.83 8.57
CA GLN A 107 -16.87 -9.88 7.46
C GLN A 107 -17.50 -10.51 6.21
N HIS A 108 -17.23 -11.79 5.96
CA HIS A 108 -17.89 -12.54 4.89
C HIS A 108 -19.35 -12.86 5.21
N LEU A 109 -19.64 -13.23 6.46
CA LEU A 109 -21.02 -13.46 6.93
C LEU A 109 -21.86 -12.18 6.80
N ASP A 110 -21.34 -11.03 7.21
CA ASP A 110 -22.03 -9.74 7.07
C ASP A 110 -22.35 -9.44 5.59
N ALA A 111 -21.41 -9.74 4.69
CA ALA A 111 -21.65 -9.58 3.25
C ALA A 111 -22.73 -10.54 2.72
N GLN A 112 -22.78 -11.77 3.23
CA GLN A 112 -23.82 -12.74 2.89
C GLN A 112 -25.19 -12.30 3.42
N VAL A 113 -25.27 -11.85 4.67
CA VAL A 113 -26.49 -11.31 5.28
C VAL A 113 -26.98 -10.10 4.49
N ASN A 114 -26.09 -9.17 4.12
CA ASN A 114 -26.46 -8.01 3.32
C ASN A 114 -26.99 -8.38 1.92
N LYS A 115 -26.49 -9.47 1.33
CA LYS A 115 -26.91 -9.90 -0.02
C LYS A 115 -28.17 -10.76 -0.01
N LEU A 116 -28.28 -11.68 0.94
CA LEU A 116 -29.33 -12.71 0.99
C LEU A 116 -30.48 -12.32 1.92
N GLY A 117 -30.23 -11.43 2.88
CA GLY A 117 -31.22 -10.90 3.81
C GLY A 117 -32.02 -12.02 4.49
N HIS A 118 -33.35 -11.85 4.48
CA HIS A 118 -34.29 -12.76 5.13
C HIS A 118 -34.19 -14.22 4.64
N SER A 119 -33.82 -14.43 3.37
CA SER A 119 -33.69 -15.79 2.80
C SER A 119 -32.57 -16.62 3.44
N LEU A 120 -31.51 -15.98 3.93
CA LEU A 120 -30.43 -16.66 4.63
C LEU A 120 -30.90 -17.18 5.98
N PHE A 121 -31.61 -16.35 6.74
CA PHE A 121 -32.12 -16.72 8.06
C PHE A 121 -33.15 -17.86 7.95
N LEU A 122 -34.02 -17.83 6.94
CA LEU A 122 -34.95 -18.93 6.64
C LEU A 122 -34.22 -20.23 6.30
N LYS A 123 -33.16 -20.18 5.48
CA LYS A 123 -32.35 -21.36 5.14
C LYS A 123 -31.61 -21.96 6.33
N LEU A 124 -31.16 -21.10 7.24
CA LEU A 124 -30.48 -21.52 8.46
C LEU A 124 -31.45 -21.97 9.57
N GLY A 125 -32.77 -21.88 9.35
CA GLY A 125 -33.78 -22.23 10.35
C GLY A 125 -33.79 -21.29 11.56
N LEU A 126 -33.30 -20.05 11.38
CA LEU A 126 -33.20 -19.05 12.46
C LEU A 126 -34.47 -18.20 12.60
N ILE A 127 -35.37 -18.26 11.61
CA ILE A 127 -36.67 -17.61 11.63
C ILE A 127 -37.69 -18.61 11.11
N ASP A 128 -38.82 -18.76 11.81
CA ASP A 128 -39.92 -19.59 11.37
C ASP A 128 -40.59 -19.01 10.12
N LYS A 129 -41.10 -19.86 9.23
CA LYS A 129 -41.79 -19.45 8.00
C LYS A 129 -43.11 -18.70 8.24
N THR A 130 -43.48 -18.46 9.50
CA THR A 130 -44.81 -18.01 9.90
C THR A 130 -44.74 -16.94 10.99
N ALA A 131 -44.87 -15.68 10.56
CA ALA A 131 -45.65 -14.63 11.22
C ALA A 131 -46.27 -13.77 10.11
#